data_AF-A0A956CRH3-F1
#
_entry.id   AF-A0A956CRH3-F1
#
_cell.length_a   1.000
_cell.length_b   1.000
_cell.length_c   1.000
_cell.angle_alpha   90.00
_cell.angle_beta   90.00
_cell.angle_gamma   90.00
#
_symmetry.space_group_name_H-M   'P 1'
#
loop_
_entity.id
_entity.type
_entity.pdbx_description
1 polymer ?
#
loop_
_entity_poly.entity_id
_entity_poly.type
_entity_poly.pdbx_seq_one_letter_code
_entity_poly.pdbx_strand_id
1 'polypeptide(L)'
;MKLLPLIVGACAFIVASAYAWPYTVDDAFILARYARTIAEGAGYGMHGGEWTDGVTGPLGLVPGVVGTWASLDPVVVQKAVGVVAYLVAFIRVGALLPAARDRAVYALFAVGPASVAVWAIAGLETGLAAWAAGELLRSRIRGGTVAGVLALACVPWLRPELVPFAVVLATVGLPPRRMGFAVAVLAGSLLALIAFRVACFGSPLPLAVRAKPGELGHGLEYVASAVLLLSGVGGAVLMARGAGRRGPAVLAVGVALAVHIGAVALAGGDWMPGFRLFVPVIPAFAWFVASTCCDDGRLDG
;
A
#
# COMPACT_ATOMS: atom_id res chain seq x y z
N MET A 1 -4.52 19.85 21.77
CA MET A 1 -4.41 20.37 20.38
C MET A 1 -3.43 19.61 19.47
N LYS A 2 -2.42 18.86 19.96
CA LYS A 2 -1.41 18.20 19.09
C LYS A 2 -1.98 17.16 18.10
N LEU A 3 -3.15 16.57 18.34
CA LEU A 3 -3.79 15.59 17.46
C LEU A 3 -4.80 16.20 16.49
N LEU A 4 -5.14 17.48 16.63
CA LEU A 4 -6.15 18.16 15.82
C LEU A 4 -5.93 17.96 14.31
N PRO A 5 -4.70 18.07 13.75
CA PRO A 5 -4.51 17.87 12.32
C PRO A 5 -4.84 16.45 11.84
N LEU A 6 -4.56 15.43 12.66
CA LEU A 6 -4.90 14.04 12.34
C LEU A 6 -6.41 13.80 12.43
N ILE A 7 -7.09 14.42 13.40
CA ILE A 7 -8.55 14.35 13.51
C ILE A 7 -9.19 14.99 12.28
N VAL A 8 -8.76 16.20 11.92
CA VAL A 8 -9.26 16.91 10.72
C VAL A 8 -9.00 16.10 9.45
N GLY A 9 -7.78 15.56 9.28
CA GLY A 9 -7.44 14.72 8.13
C GLY A 9 -8.26 13.42 8.08
N ALA A 10 -8.49 12.78 9.21
CA ALA A 10 -9.34 11.59 9.31
C ALA A 10 -10.80 11.91 8.93
N CYS A 11 -11.36 13.01 9.45
CA CYS A 11 -12.70 13.46 9.10
C CYS A 11 -12.80 13.79 7.60
N ALA A 12 -11.82 14.51 7.04
CA ALA A 12 -11.79 14.82 5.61
C ALA A 12 -11.75 13.54 4.74
N PHE A 13 -10.92 12.56 5.11
CA PHE A 13 -10.85 11.27 4.43
C PHE A 13 -12.17 10.49 4.51
N ILE A 14 -12.82 10.47 5.68
CA ILE A 14 -14.12 9.80 5.86
C ILE A 14 -15.19 10.48 5.00
N VAL A 15 -15.25 11.81 4.99
CA VAL A 15 -16.21 12.56 4.17
C VAL A 15 -15.95 12.30 2.68
N ALA A 16 -14.70 12.33 2.23
CA ALA A 16 -14.35 12.03 0.85
C ALA A 16 -14.69 10.57 0.47
N SER A 17 -14.45 9.61 1.36
CA SER A 17 -14.80 8.20 1.16
C SER A 17 -16.31 7.98 1.11
N ALA A 18 -17.07 8.66 1.97
CA ALA A 18 -18.52 8.62 1.98
C ALA A 18 -19.11 9.24 0.71
N TYR A 19 -18.57 10.37 0.25
CA TYR A 19 -18.95 11.00 -1.01
C TYR A 19 -18.66 10.09 -2.22
N ALA A 20 -17.49 9.46 -2.24
CA ALA A 20 -17.11 8.54 -3.30
C ALA A 20 -17.83 7.19 -3.22
N TRP A 21 -18.52 6.86 -2.12
CA TRP A 21 -19.07 5.53 -1.86
C TRP A 21 -19.88 4.87 -2.99
N PRO A 22 -20.64 5.59 -3.84
CA PRO A 22 -21.31 4.97 -4.98
C PRO A 22 -20.33 4.35 -6.01
N TYR A 23 -19.10 4.85 -6.09
CA TYR A 23 -18.07 4.32 -6.97
C TYR A 23 -17.59 2.95 -6.52
N THR A 24 -17.51 2.02 -7.46
CA THR A 24 -16.91 0.69 -7.30
C THR A 24 -16.19 0.39 -8.60
N VAL A 25 -14.94 -0.09 -8.53
CA VAL A 25 -14.21 -0.47 -9.74
C VAL A 25 -14.67 -1.86 -10.18
N ASP A 26 -14.74 -2.10 -11.49
CA ASP A 26 -15.24 -3.37 -12.03
C ASP A 26 -14.46 -4.59 -11.50
N ASP A 27 -13.15 -4.45 -11.32
CA ASP A 27 -12.28 -5.49 -10.74
C ASP A 27 -12.71 -5.92 -9.32
N ALA A 28 -13.40 -5.06 -8.56
CA ALA A 28 -13.90 -5.44 -7.23
C ALA A 28 -14.95 -6.55 -7.32
N PHE A 29 -15.72 -6.62 -8.41
CA PHE A 29 -16.68 -7.70 -8.62
C PHE A 29 -15.98 -9.03 -8.91
N ILE A 30 -14.78 -9.01 -9.49
CA ILE A 30 -13.93 -10.21 -9.65
C ILE A 30 -13.55 -10.72 -8.25
N LEU A 31 -12.98 -9.87 -7.39
CA LEU A 31 -12.60 -10.25 -6.03
C LEU A 31 -13.81 -10.75 -5.22
N ALA A 32 -14.95 -10.06 -5.30
CA ALA A 32 -16.18 -10.48 -4.65
C ALA A 32 -16.69 -11.84 -5.13
N ARG A 33 -16.56 -12.13 -6.42
CA ARG A 33 -16.95 -13.42 -7.00
C ARG A 33 -16.04 -14.55 -6.50
N TYR A 34 -14.72 -14.37 -6.57
CA TYR A 34 -13.76 -15.32 -6.01
C TYR A 34 -14.03 -15.58 -4.53
N ALA A 35 -14.23 -14.51 -3.76
CA ALA A 35 -14.52 -14.61 -2.35
C ALA A 35 -15.78 -15.45 -2.06
N ARG A 36 -16.84 -15.27 -2.86
CA ARG A 36 -18.07 -16.05 -2.73
C ARG A 36 -17.85 -17.53 -3.07
N THR A 37 -17.18 -17.82 -4.18
CA THR A 37 -16.89 -19.20 -4.60
C THR A 37 -16.03 -19.94 -3.56
N ILE A 38 -15.05 -19.26 -2.96
CA ILE A 38 -14.27 -19.82 -1.85
C ILE A 38 -15.16 -20.07 -0.62
N ALA A 39 -15.99 -19.10 -0.24
CA ALA A 39 -16.85 -19.20 0.92
C ALA A 39 -17.89 -20.32 0.81
N GLU A 40 -18.37 -20.60 -0.41
CA GLU A 40 -19.31 -21.68 -0.74
C GLU A 40 -18.62 -23.06 -0.89
N GLY A 41 -17.29 -23.12 -0.80
CA GLY A 41 -16.53 -24.37 -0.96
C GLY A 41 -16.42 -24.85 -2.40
N ALA A 42 -16.68 -23.98 -3.39
CA ALA A 42 -16.69 -24.32 -4.80
C ALA A 42 -15.31 -24.17 -5.50
N GLY A 43 -14.27 -23.80 -4.76
CA GLY A 43 -12.88 -23.72 -5.23
C GLY A 43 -12.34 -22.28 -5.37
N TYR A 44 -11.13 -22.14 -5.91
CA TYR A 44 -10.47 -20.85 -6.14
C TYR A 44 -10.69 -20.39 -7.60
N GLY A 45 -11.83 -19.77 -7.89
CA GLY A 45 -12.13 -19.30 -9.25
C GLY A 45 -13.38 -18.44 -9.40
N MET A 46 -13.60 -17.92 -10.61
CA MET A 46 -14.81 -17.15 -10.96
C MET A 46 -16.07 -18.03 -11.08
N HIS A 47 -15.88 -19.27 -11.51
CA HIS A 47 -16.92 -20.26 -11.69
C HIS A 47 -16.58 -21.46 -10.81
N GLY A 48 -17.58 -22.03 -10.14
CA GLY A 48 -17.36 -23.21 -9.28
C GLY A 48 -16.81 -24.37 -10.09
N GLY A 49 -15.85 -25.10 -9.52
CA GLY A 49 -15.25 -26.29 -10.13
C GLY A 49 -14.02 -26.04 -11.01
N GLU A 50 -13.71 -24.79 -11.39
CA GLU A 50 -12.50 -24.46 -12.16
C GLU A 50 -11.60 -23.49 -11.39
N TRP A 51 -10.32 -23.85 -11.26
CA TRP A 51 -9.34 -22.99 -10.61
C TRP A 51 -8.79 -21.99 -11.61
N THR A 52 -8.87 -20.69 -11.29
CA THR A 52 -8.45 -19.61 -12.19
C THR A 52 -7.56 -18.59 -11.48
N ASP A 53 -6.60 -18.02 -12.22
CA ASP A 53 -5.61 -17.06 -11.70
C ASP A 53 -6.00 -15.62 -12.04
N GLY A 54 -7.15 -15.19 -11.54
CA GLY A 54 -7.73 -13.86 -11.80
C GLY A 54 -7.41 -12.81 -10.73
N VAL A 55 -6.64 -13.16 -9.70
CA VAL A 55 -6.40 -12.29 -8.54
C VAL A 55 -4.91 -12.12 -8.30
N THR A 56 -4.43 -10.89 -8.39
CA THR A 56 -3.01 -10.56 -8.19
C THR A 56 -2.56 -10.82 -6.75
N GLY A 57 -3.36 -10.38 -5.78
CA GLY A 57 -3.11 -10.52 -4.34
C GLY A 57 -4.17 -11.38 -3.63
N PRO A 58 -3.94 -12.69 -3.45
CA PRO A 58 -4.94 -13.60 -2.87
C PRO A 58 -5.41 -13.21 -1.46
N LEU A 59 -4.57 -12.55 -0.66
CA LEU A 59 -4.96 -12.11 0.69
C LEU A 59 -6.04 -11.02 0.64
N GLY A 60 -6.16 -10.30 -0.48
CA GLY A 60 -7.23 -9.33 -0.73
C GLY A 60 -8.64 -9.94 -0.74
N LEU A 61 -8.76 -11.25 -0.90
CA LEU A 61 -10.06 -11.95 -0.92
C LEU A 61 -10.65 -12.13 0.48
N VAL A 62 -9.81 -12.18 1.52
CA VAL A 62 -10.22 -12.54 2.89
C VAL A 62 -11.40 -11.69 3.41
N PRO A 63 -11.42 -10.35 3.26
CA PRO A 63 -12.57 -9.55 3.66
C PRO A 63 -13.88 -9.98 2.99
N GLY A 64 -13.84 -10.30 1.69
CA GLY A 64 -15.01 -10.75 0.94
C GLY A 64 -15.47 -12.14 1.38
N VAL A 65 -14.54 -13.04 1.70
CA VAL A 65 -14.86 -14.40 2.17
C VAL A 65 -15.57 -14.30 3.53
N VAL A 66 -15.01 -13.53 4.45
CA VAL A 66 -15.61 -13.27 5.77
C VAL A 66 -16.98 -12.60 5.63
N GLY A 67 -17.10 -11.62 4.72
CA GLY A 67 -18.38 -10.98 4.40
C GLY A 67 -19.44 -11.98 3.93
N THR A 68 -19.05 -12.88 3.02
CA THR A 68 -19.96 -13.90 2.48
C THR A 68 -20.41 -14.89 3.57
N TRP A 69 -19.49 -15.38 4.42
CA TRP A 69 -19.86 -16.23 5.56
C TRP A 69 -20.79 -15.53 6.55
N ALA A 70 -20.64 -14.21 6.71
CA ALA A 70 -21.52 -13.38 7.53
C ALA A 70 -22.83 -12.99 6.80
N SER A 71 -23.10 -13.51 5.60
CA SER A 71 -24.25 -13.13 4.76
C SER A 71 -24.33 -11.63 4.42
N LEU A 72 -23.18 -10.97 4.35
CA LEU A 72 -23.03 -9.58 3.93
C LEU A 72 -22.58 -9.51 2.46
N ASP A 73 -22.86 -8.37 1.81
CA ASP A 73 -22.36 -8.11 0.47
C ASP A 73 -20.81 -8.02 0.50
N PRO A 74 -20.09 -8.90 -0.22
CA PRO A 74 -18.63 -8.95 -0.19
C PRO A 74 -17.96 -7.68 -0.74
N VAL A 75 -18.58 -6.99 -1.71
CA VAL A 75 -18.08 -5.71 -2.23
C VAL A 75 -18.16 -4.66 -1.13
N VAL A 76 -19.30 -4.54 -0.46
CA VAL A 76 -19.49 -3.60 0.66
C VAL A 76 -18.47 -3.83 1.76
N VAL A 77 -18.22 -5.09 2.12
CA VAL A 77 -17.23 -5.44 3.15
C VAL A 77 -15.81 -5.10 2.71
N GLN A 78 -15.43 -5.41 1.46
CA GLN A 78 -14.11 -5.04 0.93
C GLN A 78 -13.88 -3.53 0.95
N LYS A 79 -14.88 -2.74 0.56
CA LYS A 79 -14.81 -1.27 0.59
C LYS A 79 -14.65 -0.74 2.01
N ALA A 80 -15.45 -1.24 2.94
CA ALA A 80 -15.38 -0.84 4.35
C ALA A 80 -14.01 -1.18 4.96
N VAL A 81 -13.49 -2.38 4.69
CA VAL A 81 -12.16 -2.80 5.15
C VAL A 81 -11.06 -1.95 4.52
N GLY A 82 -11.16 -1.62 3.23
CA GLY A 82 -10.20 -0.74 2.56
C GLY A 82 -10.12 0.65 3.21
N VAL A 83 -11.26 1.27 3.49
CA VAL A 83 -11.35 2.57 4.21
C VAL A 83 -10.75 2.48 5.60
N VAL A 84 -11.15 1.47 6.38
CA VAL A 84 -10.67 1.30 7.76
C VAL A 84 -9.16 1.04 7.77
N ALA A 85 -8.66 0.17 6.90
CA ALA A 85 -7.23 -0.14 6.81
C ALA A 85 -6.41 1.09 6.45
N TYR A 86 -6.84 1.88 5.47
CA TYR A 86 -6.18 3.14 5.12
C TYR A 86 -6.21 4.13 6.29
N LEU A 87 -7.37 4.31 6.94
CA LEU A 87 -7.51 5.21 8.07
C LEU A 87 -6.61 4.82 9.25
N VAL A 88 -6.49 3.52 9.52
CA VAL A 88 -5.57 2.98 10.52
C VAL A 88 -4.12 3.31 10.13
N ALA A 89 -3.73 3.08 8.87
CA ALA A 89 -2.41 3.44 8.38
C ALA A 89 -2.13 4.95 8.56
N PHE A 90 -3.10 5.78 8.16
CA PHE A 90 -3.06 7.22 8.25
C PHE A 90 -2.80 7.70 9.69
N ILE A 91 -3.63 7.28 10.64
CA ILE A 91 -3.52 7.68 12.05
C ILE A 91 -2.20 7.19 12.64
N ARG A 92 -1.86 5.93 12.39
CA ARG A 92 -0.71 5.27 13.00
C ARG A 92 0.61 5.85 12.49
N VAL A 93 0.74 6.13 11.19
CA VAL A 93 1.94 6.77 10.64
C VAL A 93 2.02 8.23 11.07
N GLY A 94 0.91 8.97 11.05
CA GLY A 94 0.86 10.37 11.49
C GLY A 94 1.24 10.55 12.97
N ALA A 95 0.92 9.57 13.82
CA ALA A 95 1.31 9.56 15.23
C ALA A 95 2.82 9.35 15.48
N LEU A 96 3.62 9.09 14.44
CA LEU A 96 5.09 9.09 14.53
C LEU A 96 5.67 10.51 14.57
N LEU A 97 4.93 11.51 14.08
CA LEU A 97 5.40 12.88 14.00
C LEU A 97 5.22 13.60 15.34
N PRO A 98 6.25 14.29 15.86
CA PRO A 98 6.20 14.88 17.19
C PRO A 98 5.42 16.22 17.23
N ALA A 99 5.54 17.05 16.20
CA ALA A 99 4.95 18.38 16.17
C ALA A 99 3.58 18.42 15.47
N ALA A 100 2.72 19.34 15.92
CA ALA A 100 1.41 19.55 15.29
C ALA A 100 1.56 20.07 13.85
N ARG A 101 2.57 20.89 13.57
CA ARG A 101 2.88 21.37 12.22
C ARG A 101 3.18 20.22 11.26
N ASP A 102 4.08 19.31 11.64
CA ASP A 102 4.45 18.15 10.83
C ASP A 102 3.23 17.25 10.57
N ARG A 103 2.39 17.05 11.59
CA ARG A 103 1.12 16.31 11.45
C ARG A 103 0.14 16.97 10.48
N ALA A 104 0.13 18.30 10.39
CA ALA A 104 -0.69 19.03 9.42
C ALA A 104 -0.16 18.85 8.00
N VAL A 105 1.16 18.96 7.79
CA VAL A 105 1.79 18.66 6.50
C VAL A 105 1.50 17.22 6.09
N TYR A 106 1.69 16.28 7.02
CA TYR A 106 1.36 14.88 6.81
C TYR A 106 -0.11 14.67 6.44
N ALA A 107 -1.04 15.28 7.18
CA ALA A 107 -2.46 15.18 6.88
C ALA A 107 -2.78 15.68 5.47
N LEU A 108 -2.24 16.83 5.09
CA LEU A 108 -2.43 17.40 3.76
C LEU A 108 -2.01 16.43 2.65
N PHE A 109 -0.81 15.83 2.74
CA PHE A 109 -0.32 14.92 1.69
C PHE A 109 -0.92 13.51 1.76
N ALA A 110 -1.28 13.03 2.96
CA ALA A 110 -1.79 11.68 3.12
C ALA A 110 -3.28 11.55 2.76
N VAL A 111 -4.07 12.62 2.79
CA VAL A 111 -5.50 12.55 2.44
C VAL A 111 -5.92 13.57 1.38
N GLY A 112 -5.07 14.54 1.05
CA GLY A 112 -5.36 15.57 0.05
C GLY A 112 -5.58 15.04 -1.38
N PRO A 113 -4.80 14.06 -1.87
CA PRO A 113 -5.05 13.50 -3.20
C PRO A 113 -6.38 12.74 -3.24
N ALA A 114 -7.30 13.15 -4.12
CA ALA A 114 -8.62 12.52 -4.26
C ALA A 114 -8.53 11.00 -4.54
N SER A 115 -7.47 10.58 -5.24
CA SER A 115 -7.10 9.18 -5.46
C SER A 115 -7.09 8.33 -4.19
N VAL A 116 -6.71 8.89 -3.05
CA VAL A 116 -6.63 8.15 -1.79
C VAL A 116 -8.00 7.62 -1.37
N ALA A 117 -9.01 8.50 -1.34
CA ALA A 117 -10.36 8.12 -0.94
C ALA A 117 -10.96 7.13 -1.95
N VAL A 118 -10.86 7.45 -3.25
CA VAL A 118 -11.39 6.63 -4.34
C VAL A 118 -10.80 5.22 -4.32
N TRP A 119 -9.48 5.07 -4.13
CA TRP A 119 -8.85 3.76 -4.15
C TRP A 119 -8.94 3.01 -2.81
N ALA A 120 -9.17 3.70 -1.69
CA ALA A 120 -9.51 3.07 -0.43
C ALA A 120 -10.91 2.44 -0.44
N ILE A 121 -11.86 3.05 -1.17
CA ILE A 121 -13.24 2.54 -1.32
C ILE A 121 -13.44 1.73 -2.61
N ALA A 122 -12.42 1.47 -3.42
CA ALA A 122 -12.64 0.87 -4.74
C ALA A 122 -13.16 -0.58 -4.66
N GLY A 123 -13.02 -1.25 -3.50
CA GLY A 123 -13.32 -2.67 -3.34
C GLY A 123 -12.14 -3.57 -3.68
N LEU A 124 -10.93 -3.03 -3.69
CA LEU A 124 -9.68 -3.76 -3.89
C LEU A 124 -8.84 -3.80 -2.59
N GLU A 125 -7.76 -4.55 -2.60
CA GLU A 125 -6.81 -4.70 -1.50
C GLU A 125 -5.95 -3.45 -1.21
N THR A 126 -6.13 -2.36 -1.96
CA THR A 126 -5.32 -1.14 -1.87
C THR A 126 -5.24 -0.57 -0.45
N GLY A 127 -6.35 -0.52 0.29
CA GLY A 127 -6.36 -0.04 1.68
C GLY A 127 -5.59 -0.95 2.64
N LEU A 128 -5.68 -2.27 2.47
CA LEU A 128 -4.90 -3.26 3.24
C LEU A 128 -3.40 -3.16 2.90
N ALA A 129 -3.07 -2.93 1.62
CA ALA A 129 -1.71 -2.70 1.18
C ALA A 129 -1.12 -1.42 1.78
N ALA A 130 -1.93 -0.35 1.90
CA ALA A 130 -1.54 0.88 2.58
C ALA A 130 -1.27 0.67 4.08
N TRP A 131 -2.12 -0.12 4.75
CA TRP A 131 -1.89 -0.54 6.13
C TRP A 131 -0.57 -1.31 6.27
N ALA A 132 -0.30 -2.28 5.41
CA ALA A 132 0.93 -3.05 5.46
C ALA A 132 2.16 -2.14 5.27
N ALA A 133 2.16 -1.26 4.26
CA ALA A 133 3.22 -0.29 4.04
C ALA A 133 3.43 0.66 5.24
N GLY A 134 2.33 1.12 5.85
CA GLY A 134 2.37 1.97 7.05
C GLY A 134 2.94 1.25 8.28
N GLU A 135 2.62 -0.03 8.49
CA GLU A 135 3.18 -0.82 9.58
C GLU A 135 4.66 -1.15 9.38
N LEU A 136 5.10 -1.38 8.14
CA LEU A 136 6.51 -1.52 7.81
C LEU A 136 7.29 -0.25 8.17
N LEU A 137 6.79 0.92 7.78
CA LEU A 137 7.36 2.20 8.16
C LEU A 137 7.42 2.39 9.68
N ARG A 138 6.33 2.07 10.39
CA ARG A 138 6.30 2.17 11.85
C ARG A 138 7.29 1.25 12.52
N SER A 139 7.38 -0.01 12.06
CA SER A 139 8.35 -0.99 12.55
C SER A 139 9.78 -0.51 12.31
N ARG A 140 10.03 0.15 11.17
CA ARG A 140 11.31 0.79 10.86
C ARG A 140 11.68 1.90 11.85
N ILE A 141 10.72 2.76 12.19
CA ILE A 141 10.99 3.94 13.04
C ILE A 141 11.01 3.60 14.53
N ARG A 142 10.06 2.78 15.01
CA ARG A 142 9.94 2.43 16.44
C ARG A 142 10.71 1.17 16.83
N GLY A 143 11.22 0.42 15.86
CA GLY A 143 11.88 -0.86 16.06
C GLY A 143 10.89 -2.02 16.13
N GLY A 144 11.02 -2.95 15.16
CA GLY A 144 10.50 -4.33 15.16
C GLY A 144 9.19 -4.58 15.92
N THR A 145 8.05 -4.36 15.28
CA THR A 145 6.73 -4.69 15.84
C THR A 145 6.19 -6.00 15.27
N VAL A 146 5.37 -6.73 16.04
CA VAL A 146 4.63 -7.91 15.53
C VAL A 146 3.80 -7.52 14.30
N ALA A 147 3.12 -6.37 14.34
CA ALA A 147 2.39 -5.83 13.20
C ALA A 147 3.27 -5.60 11.97
N GLY A 148 4.53 -5.16 12.16
CA GLY A 148 5.49 -5.00 11.07
C GLY A 148 5.95 -6.31 10.45
N VAL A 149 6.11 -7.37 11.26
CA VAL A 149 6.42 -8.72 10.76
C VAL A 149 5.24 -9.30 9.98
N LEU A 150 4.03 -9.15 10.49
CA LEU A 150 2.80 -9.55 9.78
C LEU A 150 2.66 -8.76 8.47
N ALA A 151 2.85 -7.45 8.50
CA ALA A 151 2.82 -6.63 7.30
C ALA A 151 3.86 -7.08 6.26
N LEU A 152 5.08 -7.40 6.70
CA LEU A 152 6.14 -7.91 5.82
C LEU A 152 5.74 -9.24 5.16
N ALA A 153 5.14 -10.14 5.93
CA ALA A 153 4.64 -11.41 5.41
C ALA A 153 3.44 -11.22 4.45
N CYS A 154 2.58 -10.23 4.69
CA CYS A 154 1.39 -9.98 3.88
C CYS A 154 1.68 -9.26 2.56
N VAL A 155 2.73 -8.45 2.46
CA VAL A 155 3.00 -7.61 1.27
C VAL A 155 2.95 -8.38 -0.05
N PRO A 156 3.66 -9.52 -0.24
CA PRO A 156 3.60 -10.28 -1.49
C PRO A 156 2.19 -10.75 -1.86
N TRP A 157 1.39 -11.07 -0.85
CA TRP A 157 0.03 -11.60 -1.00
C TRP A 157 -1.03 -10.52 -1.21
N LEU A 158 -0.68 -9.26 -0.96
CA LEU A 158 -1.53 -8.11 -1.25
C LEU A 158 -1.13 -7.52 -2.59
N ARG A 159 0.13 -7.10 -2.73
CA ARG A 159 0.61 -6.35 -3.91
C ARG A 159 2.09 -6.66 -4.19
N PRO A 160 2.44 -7.46 -5.21
CA PRO A 160 3.82 -7.83 -5.50
C PRO A 160 4.73 -6.63 -5.85
N GLU A 161 4.19 -5.55 -6.41
CA GLU A 161 4.91 -4.29 -6.69
C GLU A 161 5.34 -3.52 -5.43
N LEU A 162 4.80 -3.87 -4.25
CA LEU A 162 5.27 -3.33 -2.96
C LEU A 162 6.42 -4.15 -2.36
N VAL A 163 6.76 -5.30 -2.92
CA VAL A 163 7.86 -6.14 -2.43
C VAL A 163 9.19 -5.36 -2.45
N PRO A 164 9.58 -4.65 -3.53
CA PRO A 164 10.81 -3.87 -3.53
C PRO A 164 10.85 -2.78 -2.45
N PHE A 165 9.71 -2.11 -2.22
CA PHE A 165 9.55 -1.14 -1.12
C PHE A 165 9.79 -1.80 0.25
N ALA A 166 9.18 -2.95 0.47
CA ALA A 166 9.30 -3.71 1.72
C ALA A 166 10.74 -4.21 1.96
N VAL A 167 11.42 -4.70 0.92
CA VAL A 167 12.83 -5.12 0.99
C VAL A 167 13.69 -3.97 1.52
N VAL A 168 13.57 -2.77 0.96
CA VAL A 168 14.41 -1.64 1.36
C VAL A 168 14.17 -1.28 2.83
N LEU A 169 12.91 -1.12 3.25
CA LEU A 169 12.57 -0.78 4.64
C LEU A 169 13.04 -1.85 5.64
N ALA A 170 13.04 -3.12 5.21
CA ALA A 170 13.37 -4.26 6.05
C ALA A 170 14.85 -4.66 6.01
N THR A 171 15.71 -3.97 5.24
CA THR A 171 17.13 -4.32 5.11
C THR A 171 18.07 -3.13 5.34
N VAL A 172 17.81 -1.97 4.73
CA VAL A 172 18.77 -0.86 4.70
C VAL A 172 19.08 -0.35 6.10
N GLY A 173 20.33 -0.45 6.55
CA GLY A 173 20.76 0.06 7.85
C GLY A 173 20.19 -0.68 9.08
N LEU A 174 19.65 -1.90 8.90
CA LEU A 174 19.33 -2.78 10.03
C LEU A 174 20.54 -3.63 10.45
N PRO A 175 20.63 -4.03 11.73
CA PRO A 175 21.66 -4.97 12.16
C PRO A 175 21.48 -6.34 11.47
N PRO A 176 22.57 -7.09 11.20
CA PRO A 176 22.53 -8.32 10.41
C PRO A 176 21.50 -9.35 10.86
N ARG A 177 21.31 -9.53 12.17
CA ARG A 177 20.30 -10.46 12.71
C ARG A 177 18.87 -10.07 12.33
N ARG A 178 18.52 -8.78 12.42
CA ARG A 178 17.18 -8.29 12.06
C ARG A 178 16.97 -8.32 10.55
N MET A 179 18.00 -7.98 9.79
CA MET A 179 17.99 -8.09 8.33
C MET A 179 17.76 -9.55 7.90
N GLY A 180 18.53 -10.50 8.45
CA GLY A 180 18.39 -11.92 8.14
C GLY A 180 16.99 -12.46 8.45
N PHE A 181 16.43 -12.09 9.61
CA PHE A 181 15.05 -12.45 9.97
C PHE A 181 14.02 -11.85 9.00
N ALA A 182 14.14 -10.56 8.68
CA ALA A 182 13.24 -9.91 7.73
C ALA A 182 13.30 -10.52 6.33
N VAL A 183 14.51 -10.79 5.83
CA VAL A 183 14.72 -11.48 4.56
C VAL A 183 14.10 -12.86 4.59
N ALA A 184 14.28 -13.63 5.68
CA ALA A 184 13.67 -14.95 5.82
C ALA A 184 12.13 -14.89 5.80
N VAL A 185 11.51 -13.93 6.49
CA VAL A 185 10.05 -13.74 6.47
C VAL A 185 9.55 -13.40 5.07
N LEU A 186 10.18 -12.44 4.41
CA LEU A 186 9.76 -12.01 3.08
C LEU A 186 10.00 -13.09 2.02
N ALA A 187 11.16 -13.74 2.04
CA ALA A 187 11.49 -14.85 1.14
C ALA A 187 10.55 -16.04 1.37
N GLY A 188 10.29 -16.41 2.62
CA GLY A 188 9.34 -17.47 2.97
C GLY A 188 7.93 -17.16 2.46
N SER A 189 7.48 -15.91 2.62
CA SER A 189 6.17 -15.48 2.11
C SER A 189 6.09 -15.50 0.57
N LEU A 190 7.13 -15.02 -0.13
CA LEU A 190 7.21 -15.08 -1.59
C LEU A 190 7.24 -16.52 -2.10
N LEU A 191 8.03 -17.39 -1.47
CA LEU A 191 8.09 -18.81 -1.81
C LEU A 191 6.74 -19.49 -1.59
N ALA A 192 6.03 -19.15 -0.51
CA ALA A 192 4.69 -19.67 -0.26
C ALA A 192 3.68 -19.21 -1.33
N LEU A 193 3.74 -17.95 -1.77
CA LEU A 193 2.89 -17.43 -2.86
C LEU A 193 3.21 -18.12 -4.20
N ILE A 194 4.50 -18.30 -4.51
CA ILE A 194 4.94 -19.00 -5.72
C ILE A 194 4.48 -20.46 -5.68
N ALA A 195 4.70 -21.15 -4.55
CA ALA A 195 4.27 -22.53 -4.38
C ALA A 195 2.74 -22.67 -4.53
N PHE A 196 1.98 -21.75 -3.94
CA PHE A 196 0.53 -21.65 -4.16
C PHE A 196 0.21 -21.52 -5.65
N ARG A 197 0.80 -20.57 -6.37
CA ARG A 197 0.53 -20.36 -7.81
C ARG A 197 0.94 -21.56 -8.67
N VAL A 198 2.07 -22.21 -8.38
CA VAL A 198 2.50 -23.42 -9.11
C VAL A 198 1.54 -24.58 -8.85
N ALA A 199 1.15 -24.81 -7.59
CA ALA A 199 0.24 -25.88 -7.23
C ALA A 199 -1.16 -25.70 -7.83
N CYS A 200 -1.63 -24.45 -7.95
CA CYS A 200 -2.97 -24.13 -8.40
C CYS A 200 -3.07 -23.96 -9.92
N PHE A 201 -2.05 -23.39 -10.55
CA PHE A 201 -2.12 -22.89 -11.94
C PHE A 201 -0.98 -23.38 -12.82
N GLY A 202 -0.04 -24.17 -12.29
CA GLY A 202 1.14 -24.64 -13.02
C GLY A 202 2.11 -23.53 -13.45
N SER A 203 1.99 -22.33 -12.88
CA SER A 203 2.86 -21.18 -13.20
C SER A 203 3.36 -20.50 -11.93
N PRO A 204 4.66 -20.16 -11.83
CA PRO A 204 5.20 -19.41 -10.69
C PRO A 204 4.81 -17.93 -10.71
N LEU A 205 4.52 -17.39 -11.90
CA LEU A 205 4.12 -16.01 -12.11
C LEU A 205 2.62 -15.92 -12.42
N PRO A 206 1.97 -14.78 -12.12
CA PRO A 206 0.60 -14.56 -12.53
C PRO A 206 0.39 -14.75 -14.02
N LEU A 207 -0.65 -15.49 -14.41
CA LEU A 207 -0.97 -15.70 -15.82
C LEU A 207 -1.25 -14.39 -16.55
N ALA A 208 -1.76 -13.37 -15.84
CA ALA A 208 -1.95 -12.02 -16.36
C ALA A 208 -0.65 -11.35 -16.87
N VAL A 209 0.51 -11.65 -16.27
CA VAL A 209 1.81 -11.11 -16.73
C VAL A 209 2.16 -11.61 -18.13
N ARG A 210 1.76 -12.85 -18.47
CA ARG A 210 1.97 -13.40 -19.82
C ARG A 210 0.99 -12.82 -20.83
N ALA A 211 -0.23 -12.52 -20.40
CA ALA A 211 -1.27 -11.96 -21.25
C ALA A 211 -1.01 -10.49 -21.60
N LYS A 212 -0.45 -9.71 -20.65
CA LYS A 212 -0.17 -8.29 -20.83
C LYS A 212 1.19 -7.94 -20.22
N PRO A 213 2.29 -8.06 -21.00
CA PRO A 213 3.60 -7.66 -20.52
C PRO A 213 3.65 -6.15 -20.26
N GLY A 214 4.46 -5.74 -19.28
CA GLY A 214 4.64 -4.33 -18.96
C GLY A 214 5.41 -3.59 -20.06
N GLU A 215 5.00 -2.37 -20.36
CA GLU A 215 5.67 -1.48 -21.31
C GLU A 215 6.33 -0.32 -20.58
N LEU A 216 7.67 -0.21 -20.66
CA LEU A 216 8.43 0.79 -19.91
C LEU A 216 7.99 2.23 -20.23
N GLY A 217 7.69 2.53 -21.50
CA GLY A 217 7.23 3.85 -21.92
C GLY A 217 5.95 4.27 -21.17
N HIS A 218 4.94 3.39 -21.18
CA HIS A 218 3.70 3.61 -20.44
C HIS A 218 3.93 3.72 -18.92
N GLY A 219 4.83 2.88 -18.39
CA GLY A 219 5.22 2.95 -16.98
C GLY A 219 5.83 4.29 -16.59
N LEU A 220 6.72 4.86 -17.41
CA LEU A 220 7.32 6.17 -17.18
C LEU A 220 6.28 7.29 -17.23
N GLU A 221 5.35 7.27 -18.20
CA GLU A 221 4.24 8.23 -18.30
C GLU A 221 3.32 8.17 -17.08
N TYR A 222 2.98 6.95 -16.63
CA TYR A 222 2.17 6.71 -15.45
C TYR A 222 2.85 7.27 -14.20
N VAL A 223 4.14 6.98 -14.01
CA VAL A 223 4.92 7.48 -12.86
C VAL A 223 5.05 8.99 -12.88
N ALA A 224 5.38 9.59 -14.03
CA ALA A 224 5.51 11.04 -14.16
C ALA A 224 4.20 11.74 -13.77
N SER A 225 3.07 11.22 -14.27
CA SER A 225 1.74 11.72 -13.96
C SER A 225 1.38 11.53 -12.48
N ALA A 226 1.71 10.37 -11.90
CA ALA A 226 1.47 10.07 -10.50
C ALA A 226 2.24 11.01 -9.56
N VAL A 227 3.54 11.22 -9.83
CA VAL A 227 4.36 12.14 -9.03
C VAL A 227 3.78 13.54 -9.08
N LEU A 228 3.44 14.05 -10.27
CA LEU A 228 2.87 15.39 -10.42
C LEU A 228 1.51 15.54 -9.74
N LEU A 229 0.60 14.57 -9.90
CA LEU A 229 -0.79 14.71 -9.45
C LEU A 229 -1.01 14.28 -7.99
N LEU A 230 -0.22 13.35 -7.47
CA LEU A 230 -0.33 12.94 -6.06
C LEU A 230 0.51 13.81 -5.12
N SER A 231 1.67 14.30 -5.59
CA SER A 231 2.55 15.12 -4.75
C SER A 231 2.45 16.63 -5.04
N GLY A 232 1.94 17.02 -6.22
CA GLY A 232 2.05 18.39 -6.70
C GLY A 232 3.51 18.79 -6.95
N VAL A 233 3.71 19.97 -7.54
CA VAL A 233 5.07 20.53 -7.72
C VAL A 233 5.76 20.71 -6.37
N GLY A 234 5.01 21.12 -5.34
CA GLY A 234 5.53 21.28 -3.99
C GLY A 234 6.06 19.97 -3.38
N GLY A 235 5.32 18.86 -3.49
CA GLY A 235 5.75 17.57 -2.97
C GLY A 235 6.98 17.02 -3.70
N ALA A 236 7.07 17.21 -5.01
CA ALA A 236 8.27 16.85 -5.78
C ALA A 236 9.51 17.65 -5.35
N VAL A 237 9.38 18.97 -5.15
CA VAL A 237 10.47 19.83 -4.66
C VAL A 237 10.90 19.43 -3.25
N LEU A 238 9.94 19.13 -2.36
CA LEU A 238 10.23 18.69 -1.01
C LEU A 238 10.89 17.31 -1.00
N MET A 239 10.51 16.42 -1.92
CA MET A 239 11.17 15.13 -2.09
C MET A 239 12.65 15.32 -2.49
N ALA A 240 12.91 16.20 -3.46
CA ALA A 240 14.27 16.52 -3.91
C ALA A 240 15.11 17.17 -2.80
N ARG A 241 14.53 18.08 -2.02
CA ARG A 241 15.21 18.71 -0.87
C ARG A 241 15.48 17.74 0.28
N GLY A 242 14.55 16.82 0.53
CA GLY A 242 14.67 15.80 1.56
C GLY A 242 15.82 14.82 1.34
N ALA A 243 16.24 14.62 0.09
CA ALA A 243 17.37 13.76 -0.27
C ALA A 243 18.71 14.21 0.35
N GLY A 244 18.85 15.48 0.73
CA GLY A 244 20.05 16.01 1.40
C GLY A 244 20.11 15.81 2.92
N ARG A 245 19.07 15.26 3.56
CA ARG A 245 18.96 15.16 5.03
C ARG A 245 19.43 13.83 5.60
N ARG A 246 19.96 13.87 6.83
CA ARG A 246 20.89 12.86 7.40
C ARG A 246 20.31 11.92 8.46
N GLY A 247 19.01 11.62 8.43
CA GLY A 247 18.42 10.58 9.30
C GLY A 247 18.44 9.19 8.63
N PRO A 248 18.97 8.13 9.26
CA PRO A 248 18.99 6.78 8.66
C PRO A 248 17.58 6.21 8.40
N ALA A 249 16.57 6.68 9.13
CA ALA A 249 15.17 6.36 8.85
C ALA A 249 14.63 7.13 7.63
N VAL A 250 14.89 8.45 7.55
CA VAL A 250 14.48 9.30 6.42
C VAL A 250 15.11 8.81 5.11
N LEU A 251 16.41 8.49 5.13
CA LEU A 251 17.12 7.93 3.98
C LEU A 251 16.51 6.60 3.55
N ALA A 252 16.28 5.67 4.47
CA ALA A 252 15.69 4.37 4.14
C ALA A 252 14.30 4.51 3.50
N VAL A 253 13.46 5.44 3.99
CA VAL A 253 12.14 5.70 3.40
C VAL A 253 12.26 6.35 2.03
N GLY A 254 13.16 7.34 1.86
CA GLY A 254 13.41 7.97 0.56
C GLY A 254 13.87 6.96 -0.49
N VAL A 255 14.81 6.08 -0.13
CA VAL A 255 15.27 4.98 -1.02
C VAL A 255 14.13 4.01 -1.30
N ALA A 256 13.30 3.66 -0.31
CA ALA A 256 12.18 2.74 -0.52
C ALA A 256 11.16 3.31 -1.50
N LEU A 257 10.83 4.61 -1.39
CA LEU A 257 9.95 5.32 -2.32
C LEU A 257 10.54 5.36 -3.73
N ALA A 258 11.84 5.68 -3.87
CA ALA A 258 12.52 5.68 -5.16
C ALA A 258 12.53 4.28 -5.82
N VAL A 259 12.78 3.23 -5.03
CA VAL A 259 12.73 1.85 -5.50
C VAL A 259 11.32 1.44 -5.90
N HIS A 260 10.29 1.87 -5.18
CA HIS A 260 8.90 1.63 -5.56
C HIS A 260 8.52 2.34 -6.87
N ILE A 261 8.93 3.60 -7.04
CA ILE A 261 8.78 4.36 -8.29
C ILE A 261 9.39 3.57 -9.46
N GLY A 262 10.63 3.10 -9.30
CA GLY A 262 11.30 2.26 -10.30
C GLY A 262 10.57 0.94 -10.57
N ALA A 263 10.09 0.27 -9.53
CA ALA A 263 9.33 -0.97 -9.67
C ALA A 263 8.02 -0.78 -10.44
N VAL A 264 7.29 0.31 -10.19
CA VAL A 264 6.05 0.65 -10.91
C VAL A 264 6.34 0.99 -12.38
N ALA A 265 7.40 1.75 -12.65
CA ALA A 265 7.80 2.06 -14.03
C ALA A 265 8.18 0.78 -14.81
N LEU A 266 8.96 -0.10 -14.21
CA LEU A 266 9.37 -1.38 -14.82
C LEU A 266 8.19 -2.35 -15.01
N ALA A 267 7.20 -2.31 -14.12
CA ALA A 267 5.97 -3.09 -14.28
C ALA A 267 5.05 -2.57 -15.40
N GLY A 268 5.35 -1.40 -15.97
CA GLY A 268 4.56 -0.77 -17.03
C GLY A 268 3.40 0.10 -16.51
N GLY A 269 3.38 0.45 -15.22
CA GLY A 269 2.32 1.26 -14.64
C GLY A 269 0.99 0.52 -14.53
N ASP A 270 -0.11 1.28 -14.60
CA ASP A 270 -1.46 0.73 -14.57
C ASP A 270 -2.36 1.49 -15.55
N TRP A 271 -3.33 0.78 -16.10
CA TRP A 271 -4.27 1.38 -17.05
C TRP A 271 -5.37 2.18 -16.34
N MET A 272 -5.62 1.90 -15.06
CA MET A 272 -6.64 2.59 -14.27
C MET A 272 -6.19 4.01 -13.90
N PRO A 273 -7.05 5.03 -14.06
CA PRO A 273 -6.71 6.41 -13.72
C PRO A 273 -6.52 6.59 -12.21
N GLY A 274 -5.93 7.70 -11.77
CA GLY A 274 -5.83 8.02 -10.34
C GLY A 274 -4.76 7.25 -9.56
N PHE A 275 -3.82 6.59 -10.25
CA PHE A 275 -2.52 6.19 -9.70
C PHE A 275 -2.57 5.21 -8.52
N ARG A 276 -3.47 4.23 -8.55
CA ARG A 276 -3.69 3.30 -7.42
C ARG A 276 -2.46 2.54 -6.96
N LEU A 277 -1.45 2.34 -7.83
CA LEU A 277 -0.20 1.66 -7.47
C LEU A 277 0.58 2.44 -6.39
N PHE A 278 0.41 3.76 -6.34
CA PHE A 278 1.09 4.64 -5.39
C PHE A 278 0.30 4.85 -4.09
N VAL A 279 -1.01 4.62 -4.08
CA VAL A 279 -1.86 4.84 -2.89
C VAL A 279 -1.36 4.11 -1.65
N PRO A 280 -0.87 2.84 -1.74
CA PRO A 280 -0.32 2.15 -0.58
C PRO A 280 0.88 2.85 0.07
N VAL A 281 1.70 3.57 -0.71
CA VAL A 281 2.90 4.24 -0.18
C VAL A 281 2.65 5.71 0.20
N ILE A 282 1.44 6.25 -0.04
CA ILE A 282 1.11 7.65 0.28
C ILE A 282 1.34 8.00 1.76
N PRO A 283 0.94 7.18 2.76
CA PRO A 283 1.26 7.48 4.16
C PRO A 283 2.78 7.60 4.40
N ALA A 284 3.59 6.75 3.76
CA ALA A 284 5.04 6.81 3.89
C ALA A 284 5.64 8.05 3.19
N PHE A 285 5.14 8.37 2.00
CA PHE A 285 5.49 9.59 1.29
C PHE A 285 5.15 10.85 2.10
N ALA A 286 3.93 10.95 2.62
CA ALA A 286 3.50 12.08 3.44
C ALA A 286 4.34 12.21 4.72
N TRP A 287 4.72 11.09 5.35
CA TRP A 287 5.61 11.10 6.50
C TRP A 287 7.01 11.60 6.13
N PHE A 288 7.54 11.17 4.98
CA PHE A 288 8.83 11.62 4.46
C PHE A 288 8.81 13.13 4.19
N VAL A 289 7.78 13.64 3.54
CA VAL A 289 7.61 15.09 3.29
C VAL A 289 7.49 15.86 4.61
N ALA A 290 6.62 15.43 5.53
CA ALA A 290 6.48 16.11 6.83
C ALA A 290 7.79 16.15 7.62
N SER A 291 8.56 15.06 7.60
CA SER A 291 9.86 14.96 8.27
C SER A 291 10.96 15.80 7.60
N THR A 292 10.76 16.20 6.35
CA THR A 292 11.74 16.99 5.56
C THR A 292 11.33 18.45 5.38
N CYS A 293 10.14 18.86 5.80
CA CYS A 293 9.68 20.25 5.66
C CYS A 293 10.06 21.18 6.82
N CYS A 294 10.26 20.65 8.04
CA CYS A 294 10.16 21.48 9.26
C CYS A 294 11.39 21.46 10.17
N ASP A 295 12.48 20.83 9.73
CA ASP A 295 13.70 20.61 10.52
C ASP A 295 14.74 21.74 10.37
N ASP A 296 14.31 23.00 10.53
CA ASP A 296 15.17 24.19 10.41
C ASP A 296 15.90 24.53 11.74
N GLY A 297 16.49 23.52 12.42
CA GLY A 297 17.46 23.77 13.51
C GLY A 297 17.10 23.24 14.90
N ARG A 298 16.65 21.99 15.02
CA ARG A 298 16.37 21.35 16.33
C ARG A 298 17.30 20.20 16.73
N LEU A 299 18.42 20.01 16.02
CA LEU A 299 19.38 18.94 16.31
C LEU A 299 20.74 19.41 16.86
N ASP A 300 20.86 20.67 17.27
CA ASP A 300 22.05 21.20 17.96
C ASP A 300 21.71 21.59 19.42
N GLY A 301 21.21 20.63 20.20
CA GLY A 301 20.92 20.78 21.63
C GLY A 301 21.19 19.50 22.40
#